data_AF-A0A964H7W1-F1
#
_entry.id   AF-A0A964H7W1-F1
#
_cell.length_a   1.000
_cell.length_b   1.000
_cell.length_c   1.000
_cell.angle_alpha   90.00
_cell.angle_beta   90.00
_cell.angle_gamma   90.00
#
_symmetry.space_group_name_H-M   'P 1'
#
loop_
_entity.id
_entity.type
_entity.pdbx_description
1 polymer ?
#
loop_
_entity_poly.entity_id
_entity_poly.type
_entity_poly.pdbx_seq_one_letter_code
_entity_poly.pdbx_strand_id
1 'polypeptide(L)'
;MRKYLVPLVSGGIILVAFLIFLVRDSLFSQQKQIEEEQKQQQAREELRVKCLNKLSQLNHQLVALPLTRIEEFYATAQKELKGCQQLVPQEYGKFNGAVLKELGKFQQLRERCNRQLGLFQQEIESTTSMETLDSLREKVVNFLEGECGDVVDGSGILKTISARQKKLEQCLTEIGLLKEELKGVESIEEVDEVKKELKGVSKRCSLLSPQLDSIYQLVKQKEKLYKRKIAKEGEKSRWCRERLALWKGEATGATSLSLLRVVKSRIIQLGKKCPDLDISSALDIIAQREGELKLKNQQQQEKLESCKSQLEVIKEGLKGSQSIEEVDNYLQQGQQVIKECPSLLSSYRALFKLGLRKKNEIRTKASRQEAKECQLKLATFKTLIKTANSKEALQQIIFKLQGLNCPDFAGQIDKLLKEAHKKIEELEQLYLQCDKKYQELELRFQRAKGFFHSDREAIAQIKGEAMELRDKGTCRQSTLRELNNLIEKCNDEL
;
A
#
# COMPACT_ATOMS: atom_id res chain seq x y z
N MET A 1 -63.16 159.41 82.77
CA MET A 1 -63.14 158.11 82.05
C MET A 1 -62.04 158.07 80.99
N ARG A 2 -60.76 157.97 81.41
CA ARG A 2 -59.59 157.99 80.51
C ARG A 2 -58.59 156.83 80.77
N LYS A 3 -59.01 155.78 81.49
CA LYS A 3 -58.12 154.70 81.97
C LYS A 3 -58.32 153.32 81.31
N TYR A 4 -59.22 153.17 80.33
CA TYR A 4 -59.56 151.86 79.74
C TYR A 4 -59.35 151.72 78.22
N LEU A 5 -58.82 152.73 77.53
CA LEU A 5 -58.62 152.66 76.07
C LEU A 5 -57.33 151.96 75.64
N VAL A 6 -56.30 151.98 76.49
CA VAL A 6 -54.97 151.44 76.16
C VAL A 6 -54.94 149.90 76.09
N PRO A 7 -55.63 149.13 76.97
CA PRO A 7 -55.58 147.67 76.90
C PRO A 7 -56.35 147.08 75.71
N LEU A 8 -57.37 147.78 75.19
CA LEU A 8 -58.24 147.31 74.11
C LEU A 8 -57.58 147.46 72.73
N VAL A 9 -56.77 148.51 72.53
CA VAL A 9 -56.00 148.69 71.28
C VAL A 9 -54.73 147.83 71.28
N SER A 10 -54.05 147.66 72.43
CA SER A 10 -52.88 146.79 72.50
C SER A 10 -53.23 145.30 72.41
N GLY A 11 -54.38 144.88 72.97
CA GLY A 11 -54.86 143.49 72.84
C GLY A 11 -55.27 143.13 71.41
N GLY A 12 -55.91 144.05 70.67
CA GLY A 12 -56.30 143.83 69.28
C GLY A 12 -55.12 143.71 68.32
N ILE A 13 -54.07 144.52 68.50
CA ILE A 13 -52.87 144.47 67.65
C ILE A 13 -52.08 143.18 67.87
N ILE A 14 -52.01 142.68 69.11
CA ILE A 14 -51.33 141.40 69.42
C ILE A 14 -52.08 140.23 68.79
N LEU A 15 -53.42 140.23 68.82
CA LEU A 15 -54.22 139.16 68.22
C LEU A 15 -54.10 139.13 66.68
N VAL A 16 -54.08 140.31 66.04
CA VAL A 16 -53.88 140.42 64.59
C VAL A 16 -52.45 140.03 64.19
N ALA A 17 -51.43 140.44 64.95
CA ALA A 17 -50.05 140.03 64.71
C ALA A 17 -49.85 138.51 64.87
N PHE A 18 -50.51 137.90 65.86
CA PHE A 18 -50.45 136.45 66.09
C PHE A 18 -51.18 135.65 64.98
N LEU A 19 -52.31 136.16 64.48
CA LEU A 19 -53.00 135.57 63.32
C LEU A 19 -52.20 135.71 62.02
N ILE A 20 -51.55 136.86 61.79
CA ILE A 20 -50.63 137.03 60.64
C ILE A 20 -49.45 136.05 60.75
N PHE A 21 -48.91 135.84 61.96
CA PHE A 21 -47.81 134.90 62.18
C PHE A 21 -48.22 133.45 61.92
N LEU A 22 -49.37 133.00 62.43
CA LEU A 22 -49.88 131.63 62.21
C LEU A 22 -50.22 131.35 60.74
N VAL A 23 -50.79 132.30 60.01
CA VAL A 23 -51.08 132.16 58.57
C VAL A 23 -49.78 132.14 57.75
N ARG A 24 -48.77 132.92 58.16
CA ARG A 24 -47.47 132.93 57.49
C ARG A 24 -46.71 131.61 57.70
N ASP A 25 -46.74 131.03 58.89
CA ASP A 25 -46.12 129.73 59.17
C ASP A 25 -46.83 128.58 58.44
N SER A 26 -48.17 128.60 58.33
CA SER A 26 -48.90 127.56 57.59
C SER A 26 -48.66 127.63 56.08
N LEU A 27 -48.57 128.84 55.51
CA LEU A 27 -48.21 129.04 54.10
C LEU A 27 -46.76 128.65 53.82
N PHE A 28 -45.82 128.94 54.73
CA PHE A 28 -44.42 128.52 54.59
C PHE A 28 -44.26 127.00 54.68
N SER A 29 -45.01 126.33 55.57
CA SER A 29 -45.08 124.87 55.67
C SER A 29 -45.65 124.23 54.39
N GLN A 30 -46.73 124.78 53.83
CA GLN A 30 -47.29 124.29 52.57
C GLN A 30 -46.37 124.58 51.37
N GLN A 31 -45.74 125.74 51.29
CA GLN A 31 -44.74 126.03 50.26
C GLN A 31 -43.55 125.07 50.32
N LYS A 32 -43.07 124.75 51.52
CA LYS A 32 -41.97 123.80 51.71
C LYS A 32 -42.37 122.38 51.35
N GLN A 33 -43.60 121.95 51.68
CA GLN A 33 -44.15 120.68 51.22
C GLN A 33 -44.33 120.63 49.70
N ILE A 34 -44.85 121.68 49.06
CA ILE A 34 -45.00 121.74 47.60
C ILE A 34 -43.64 121.78 46.91
N GLU A 35 -42.64 122.48 47.47
CA GLU A 35 -41.28 122.52 46.91
C GLU A 35 -40.55 121.18 47.10
N GLU A 36 -40.71 120.49 48.23
CA GLU A 36 -40.21 119.13 48.44
C GLU A 36 -40.94 118.12 47.54
N GLU A 37 -42.26 118.22 47.37
CA GLU A 37 -43.03 117.40 46.45
C GLU A 37 -42.64 117.66 44.99
N GLN A 38 -42.42 118.91 44.59
CA GLN A 38 -41.93 119.26 43.25
C GLN A 38 -40.50 118.79 43.01
N LYS A 39 -39.58 118.93 43.99
CA LYS A 39 -38.23 118.37 43.90
C LYS A 39 -38.24 116.84 43.85
N GLN A 40 -39.13 116.19 44.60
CA GLN A 40 -39.33 114.74 44.52
C GLN A 40 -39.97 114.31 43.20
N GLN A 41 -40.92 115.07 42.67
CA GLN A 41 -41.52 114.81 41.36
C GLN A 41 -40.49 115.00 40.24
N GLN A 42 -39.70 116.08 40.26
CA GLN A 42 -38.60 116.30 39.30
C GLN A 42 -37.54 115.20 39.39
N ALA A 43 -37.13 114.81 40.60
CA ALA A 43 -36.20 113.70 40.78
C ALA A 43 -36.77 112.36 40.27
N ARG A 44 -38.07 112.10 40.47
CA ARG A 44 -38.75 110.90 39.93
C ARG A 44 -38.88 110.95 38.41
N GLU A 45 -39.19 112.11 37.84
CA GLU A 45 -39.30 112.32 36.39
C GLU A 45 -37.94 112.16 35.71
N GLU A 46 -36.87 112.72 36.28
CA GLU A 46 -35.49 112.52 35.80
C GLU A 46 -35.07 111.04 35.85
N LEU A 47 -35.39 110.34 36.95
CA LEU A 47 -35.15 108.89 37.05
C LEU A 47 -35.98 108.11 36.03
N ARG A 48 -37.23 108.53 35.78
CA ARG A 48 -38.11 107.92 34.76
C ARG A 48 -37.52 108.07 33.36
N VAL A 49 -37.05 109.27 32.98
CA VAL A 49 -36.40 109.53 31.68
C VAL A 49 -35.10 108.72 31.55
N LYS A 50 -34.28 108.65 32.60
CA LYS A 50 -33.08 107.80 32.61
C LYS A 50 -33.41 106.32 32.38
N CYS A 51 -34.45 105.81 33.04
CA CYS A 51 -34.93 104.44 32.83
C CYS A 51 -35.43 104.20 31.39
N LEU A 52 -36.18 105.13 30.80
CA LEU A 52 -36.67 105.01 29.40
C LEU A 52 -35.52 104.99 28.39
N ASN A 53 -34.55 105.89 28.55
CA ASN A 53 -33.37 105.94 27.67
C ASN A 53 -32.54 104.66 27.80
N LYS A 54 -32.35 104.15 29.02
CA LYS A 54 -31.61 102.91 29.26
C LYS A 54 -32.34 101.69 28.69
N LEU A 55 -33.67 101.61 28.85
CA LEU A 55 -34.50 100.55 28.24
C LEU A 55 -34.44 100.60 26.71
N SER A 56 -34.50 101.80 26.10
CA SER A 56 -34.36 101.97 24.66
C SER A 56 -32.99 101.51 24.17
N GLN A 57 -31.91 101.90 24.85
CA GLN A 57 -30.55 101.44 24.54
C GLN A 57 -30.42 99.92 24.63
N LEU A 58 -30.90 99.32 25.71
CA LEU A 58 -30.89 97.86 25.89
C LEU A 58 -31.73 97.15 24.83
N ASN A 59 -32.86 97.72 24.41
CA ASN A 59 -33.68 97.14 23.35
C ASN A 59 -32.96 97.20 21.99
N HIS A 60 -32.27 98.30 21.67
CA HIS A 60 -31.42 98.37 20.48
C HIS A 60 -30.26 97.37 20.53
N GLN A 61 -29.63 97.21 21.69
CA GLN A 61 -28.58 96.20 21.90
C GLN A 61 -29.11 94.78 21.73
N LEU A 62 -30.31 94.48 22.25
CA LEU A 62 -30.95 93.17 22.12
C LEU A 62 -31.15 92.78 20.65
N VAL A 63 -31.60 93.71 19.80
CA VAL A 63 -31.85 93.44 18.37
C VAL A 63 -30.55 93.14 17.62
N ALA A 64 -29.44 93.75 18.02
CA ALA A 64 -28.12 93.56 17.41
C ALA A 64 -27.34 92.39 18.03
N LEU A 65 -27.85 91.78 19.11
CA LEU A 65 -27.12 90.75 19.85
C LEU A 65 -27.28 89.38 19.16
N PRO A 66 -26.19 88.61 19.00
CA PRO A 66 -26.31 87.23 18.59
C PRO A 66 -27.12 86.43 19.62
N LEU A 67 -27.95 85.50 19.14
CA LEU A 67 -28.83 84.67 19.98
C LEU A 67 -28.07 83.97 21.13
N THR A 68 -26.81 83.60 20.89
CA THR A 68 -25.90 82.92 21.85
C THR A 68 -25.57 83.74 23.10
N ARG A 69 -25.72 85.07 23.06
CA ARG A 69 -25.38 85.95 24.19
C ARG A 69 -26.61 86.48 24.95
N ILE A 70 -27.81 86.07 24.57
CA ILE A 70 -29.05 86.63 25.12
C ILE A 70 -29.21 86.32 26.60
N GLU A 71 -28.80 85.13 27.06
CA GLU A 71 -28.88 84.78 28.49
C GLU A 71 -27.96 85.67 29.35
N GLU A 72 -26.71 85.86 28.94
CA GLU A 72 -25.74 86.75 29.62
C GLU A 72 -26.20 88.20 29.58
N PHE A 73 -26.69 88.64 28.43
CA PHE A 73 -27.25 89.97 28.25
C PHE A 73 -28.46 90.19 29.14
N TYR A 74 -29.39 89.23 29.22
CA TYR A 74 -30.58 89.34 30.07
C TYR A 74 -30.22 89.39 31.55
N ALA A 75 -29.29 88.56 32.01
CA ALA A 75 -28.79 88.59 33.39
C ALA A 75 -28.13 89.95 33.74
N THR A 76 -27.42 90.55 32.78
CA THR A 76 -26.79 91.87 32.94
C THR A 76 -27.85 92.98 32.92
N ALA A 77 -28.78 92.95 31.96
CA ALA A 77 -29.87 93.91 31.84
C ALA A 77 -30.78 93.90 33.07
N GLN A 78 -31.08 92.74 33.66
CA GLN A 78 -31.84 92.65 34.92
C GLN A 78 -31.15 93.36 36.09
N LYS A 79 -29.81 93.27 36.18
CA LYS A 79 -29.05 93.98 37.22
C LYS A 79 -29.08 95.49 36.99
N GLU A 80 -28.94 95.94 35.74
CA GLU A 80 -28.94 97.36 35.38
C GLU A 80 -30.32 98.03 35.50
N LEU A 81 -31.40 97.27 35.31
CA LEU A 81 -32.78 97.78 35.36
C LEU A 81 -33.42 97.70 36.75
N LYS A 82 -32.63 97.40 37.79
CA LYS A 82 -33.10 97.29 39.17
C LYS A 82 -33.74 98.61 39.63
N GLY A 83 -35.06 98.62 39.80
CA GLY A 83 -35.86 99.80 40.18
C GLY A 83 -36.65 100.45 39.03
N CYS A 84 -36.29 100.22 37.76
CA CYS A 84 -37.04 100.77 36.62
C CYS A 84 -38.44 100.14 36.45
N GLN A 85 -38.63 98.90 36.92
CA GLN A 85 -39.93 98.21 36.88
C GLN A 85 -41.04 98.98 37.62
N GLN A 86 -40.72 99.62 38.75
CA GLN A 86 -41.69 100.40 39.53
C GLN A 86 -41.95 101.79 38.92
N LEU A 87 -40.99 102.35 38.17
CA LEU A 87 -41.05 103.68 37.58
C LEU A 87 -41.69 103.70 36.18
N VAL A 88 -41.47 102.66 35.38
CA VAL A 88 -41.97 102.53 33.99
C VAL A 88 -42.44 101.10 33.67
N PRO A 89 -43.50 100.61 34.34
CA PRO A 89 -43.91 99.20 34.27
C PRO A 89 -44.29 98.73 32.85
N GLN A 90 -44.92 99.59 32.04
CA GLN A 90 -45.34 99.25 30.69
C GLN A 90 -44.17 99.04 29.72
N GLU A 91 -43.20 99.95 29.69
CA GLU A 91 -42.04 99.86 28.80
C GLU A 91 -41.07 98.75 29.24
N TYR A 92 -40.92 98.56 30.55
CA TYR A 92 -40.20 97.41 31.10
C TYR A 92 -40.86 96.08 30.69
N GLY A 93 -42.20 96.01 30.72
CA GLY A 93 -42.96 94.85 30.26
C GLY A 93 -42.74 94.54 28.78
N LYS A 94 -42.71 95.56 27.91
CA LYS A 94 -42.39 95.39 26.47
C LYS A 94 -40.98 94.87 26.24
N PHE A 95 -39.98 95.45 26.91
CA PHE A 95 -38.60 94.98 26.84
C PHE A 95 -38.49 93.52 27.30
N ASN A 96 -39.07 93.18 28.45
CA ASN A 96 -39.04 91.82 28.96
C ASN A 96 -39.74 90.82 28.02
N GLY A 97 -40.87 91.20 27.42
CA GLY A 97 -41.54 90.40 26.40
C GLY A 97 -40.68 90.16 25.15
N ALA A 98 -39.93 91.18 24.70
CA ALA A 98 -38.99 91.04 23.60
C ALA A 98 -37.84 90.09 23.94
N VAL A 99 -37.25 90.22 25.14
CA VAL A 99 -36.17 89.32 25.59
C VAL A 99 -36.66 87.88 25.70
N LEU A 100 -37.84 87.64 26.31
CA LEU A 100 -38.42 86.30 26.41
C LEU A 100 -38.69 85.67 25.04
N LYS A 101 -39.09 86.46 24.04
CA LYS A 101 -39.29 85.98 22.67
C LYS A 101 -37.96 85.51 22.06
N GLU A 102 -36.90 86.28 22.21
CA GLU A 102 -35.59 85.89 21.67
C GLU A 102 -34.95 84.73 22.48
N LEU A 103 -35.16 84.67 23.80
CA LEU A 103 -34.80 83.50 24.62
C LEU A 103 -35.53 82.23 24.16
N GLY A 104 -36.82 82.34 23.80
CA GLY A 104 -37.58 81.23 23.23
C GLY A 104 -36.99 80.72 21.92
N LYS A 105 -36.54 81.61 21.04
CA LYS A 105 -35.83 81.22 19.81
C LYS A 105 -34.48 80.56 20.09
N PHE A 106 -33.72 81.08 21.06
CA PHE A 106 -32.46 80.49 21.49
C PHE A 106 -32.66 79.06 22.03
N GLN A 107 -33.69 78.85 22.86
CA GLN A 107 -34.04 77.51 23.37
C GLN A 107 -34.45 76.54 22.25
N GLN A 108 -35.26 76.98 21.29
CA GLN A 108 -35.64 76.14 20.14
C GLN A 108 -34.42 75.74 19.29
N LEU A 109 -33.50 76.67 19.05
CA LEU A 109 -32.24 76.39 18.35
C LEU A 109 -31.40 75.37 19.14
N ARG A 110 -31.25 75.56 20.45
CA ARG A 110 -30.52 74.63 21.33
C ARG A 110 -31.12 73.23 21.32
N GLU A 111 -32.45 73.09 21.38
CA GLU A 111 -33.11 71.79 21.30
C GLU A 111 -32.93 71.10 19.96
N ARG A 112 -33.00 71.85 18.85
CA ARG A 112 -32.76 71.31 17.50
C ARG A 112 -31.32 70.82 17.37
N CYS A 113 -30.36 71.62 17.85
CA CYS A 113 -28.95 71.27 17.90
C CYS A 113 -28.70 69.99 18.71
N ASN A 114 -29.24 69.91 19.94
CA ASN A 114 -29.10 68.71 20.78
C ASN A 114 -29.76 67.46 20.17
N ARG A 115 -30.92 67.60 19.51
CA ARG A 115 -31.56 66.48 18.81
C ARG A 115 -30.69 65.95 17.68
N GLN A 116 -30.14 66.84 16.85
CA GLN A 116 -29.27 66.44 15.74
C GLN A 116 -27.95 65.83 16.23
N LEU A 117 -27.35 66.37 17.29
CA LEU A 117 -26.20 65.75 17.96
C LEU A 117 -26.55 64.35 18.49
N GLY A 118 -27.75 64.15 19.04
CA GLY A 118 -28.23 62.82 19.43
C GLY A 118 -28.30 61.84 18.25
N LEU A 119 -28.74 62.29 17.07
CA LEU A 119 -28.78 61.47 15.85
C LEU A 119 -27.36 61.13 15.37
N PHE A 120 -26.44 62.11 15.36
CA PHE A 120 -25.04 61.85 15.04
C PHE A 120 -24.43 60.83 16.01
N GLN A 121 -24.71 60.92 17.31
CA GLN A 121 -24.22 59.97 18.30
C GLN A 121 -24.67 58.53 17.99
N GLN A 122 -25.93 58.33 17.61
CA GLN A 122 -26.44 57.01 17.22
C GLN A 122 -25.78 56.49 15.93
N GLU A 123 -25.53 57.37 14.96
CA GLU A 123 -24.84 57.03 13.71
C GLU A 123 -23.37 56.65 13.98
N ILE A 124 -22.69 57.37 14.88
CA ILE A 124 -21.31 57.08 15.30
C ILE A 124 -21.22 55.71 16.00
N GLU A 125 -22.16 55.40 16.89
CA GLU A 125 -22.18 54.14 17.64
C GLU A 125 -22.43 52.92 16.74
N SER A 126 -23.23 53.08 15.70
CA SER A 126 -23.55 52.02 14.73
C SER A 126 -22.53 51.88 13.59
N THR A 127 -21.68 52.89 13.37
CA THR A 127 -20.69 52.87 12.29
C THR A 127 -19.56 51.86 12.54
N THR A 128 -19.19 51.14 11.48
CA THR A 128 -18.17 50.08 11.45
C THR A 128 -17.02 50.37 10.49
N SER A 129 -17.06 51.52 9.80
CA SER A 129 -16.04 51.95 8.83
C SER A 129 -15.31 53.21 9.30
N MET A 130 -13.99 53.26 9.07
CA MET A 130 -13.18 54.43 9.41
C MET A 130 -13.53 55.64 8.55
N GLU A 131 -13.69 55.43 7.24
CA GLU A 131 -14.06 56.48 6.27
C GLU A 131 -15.39 57.15 6.64
N THR A 132 -16.35 56.36 7.10
CA THR A 132 -17.65 56.87 7.53
C THR A 132 -17.54 57.66 8.83
N LEU A 133 -16.67 57.27 9.77
CA LEU A 133 -16.41 58.05 10.99
C LEU A 133 -15.71 59.38 10.70
N ASP A 134 -14.76 59.39 9.76
CA ASP A 134 -14.11 60.63 9.31
C ASP A 134 -15.11 61.59 8.65
N SER A 135 -15.98 61.07 7.77
CA SER A 135 -17.06 61.86 7.18
C SER A 135 -18.05 62.38 8.24
N LEU A 136 -18.41 61.57 9.24
CA LEU A 136 -19.27 61.99 10.34
C LEU A 136 -18.62 63.07 11.20
N ARG A 137 -17.31 62.98 11.44
CA ARG A 137 -16.55 64.02 12.12
C ARG A 137 -16.66 65.35 11.40
N GLU A 138 -16.44 65.35 10.09
CA GLU A 138 -16.56 66.54 9.26
C GLU A 138 -17.99 67.10 9.28
N LYS A 139 -19.00 66.25 9.14
CA LYS A 139 -20.42 66.66 9.24
C LYS A 139 -20.75 67.30 10.59
N VAL A 140 -20.27 66.71 11.68
CA VAL A 140 -20.46 67.24 13.03
C VAL A 140 -19.76 68.59 13.20
N VAL A 141 -18.51 68.72 12.75
CA VAL A 141 -17.77 69.98 12.81
C VAL A 141 -18.48 71.06 12.01
N ASN A 142 -18.86 70.78 10.75
CA ASN A 142 -19.60 71.72 9.90
C ASN A 142 -20.96 72.10 10.51
N PHE A 143 -21.65 71.15 11.16
CA PHE A 143 -22.92 71.41 11.84
C PHE A 143 -22.74 72.32 13.07
N LEU A 144 -21.69 72.09 13.85
CA LEU A 144 -21.35 72.91 15.02
C LEU A 144 -20.91 74.32 14.59
N GLU A 145 -20.04 74.45 13.58
CA GLU A 145 -19.55 75.75 13.12
C GLU A 145 -20.62 76.56 12.35
N GLY A 146 -21.54 75.88 11.66
CA GLY A 146 -22.56 76.51 10.83
C GLY A 146 -23.88 76.80 11.53
N GLU A 147 -24.62 75.75 11.91
CA GLU A 147 -26.01 75.87 12.39
C GLU A 147 -26.10 76.15 13.89
N CYS A 148 -25.17 75.60 14.68
CA CYS A 148 -25.26 75.64 16.13
C CYS A 148 -24.32 76.64 16.81
N GLY A 149 -23.23 77.05 16.16
CA GLY A 149 -22.20 77.90 16.75
C GLY A 149 -21.84 77.49 18.19
N ASP A 150 -21.84 78.47 19.09
CA ASP A 150 -21.58 78.28 20.53
C ASP A 150 -22.83 77.88 21.35
N VAL A 151 -23.97 77.57 20.71
CA VAL A 151 -25.24 77.26 21.41
C VAL A 151 -25.17 75.94 22.19
N VAL A 152 -24.32 75.00 21.75
CA VAL A 152 -24.15 73.67 22.35
C VAL A 152 -22.67 73.26 22.39
N ASP A 153 -22.25 72.55 23.44
CA ASP A 153 -20.91 71.98 23.53
C ASP A 153 -20.81 70.67 22.73
N GLY A 154 -20.17 70.75 21.56
CA GLY A 154 -19.92 69.59 20.70
C GLY A 154 -18.71 68.74 21.09
N SER A 155 -17.93 69.13 22.10
CA SER A 155 -16.68 68.44 22.46
C SER A 155 -16.89 66.99 22.90
N GLY A 156 -18.03 66.69 23.52
CA GLY A 156 -18.41 65.35 23.93
C GLY A 156 -18.53 64.39 22.73
N ILE A 157 -19.21 64.82 21.67
CA ILE A 157 -19.45 63.97 20.50
C ILE A 157 -18.15 63.73 19.71
N LEU A 158 -17.29 64.75 19.58
CA LEU A 158 -15.99 64.64 18.90
C LEU A 158 -15.04 63.70 19.67
N LYS A 159 -15.09 63.70 21.01
CA LYS A 159 -14.40 62.71 21.85
C LYS A 159 -14.94 61.30 21.61
N THR A 160 -16.25 61.13 21.48
CA THR A 160 -16.86 59.83 21.14
C THR A 160 -16.34 59.33 19.79
N ILE A 161 -16.33 60.18 18.75
CA ILE A 161 -15.80 59.81 17.43
C ILE A 161 -14.34 59.37 17.55
N SER A 162 -13.51 60.17 18.23
CA SER A 162 -12.08 59.86 18.39
C SER A 162 -11.84 58.54 19.14
N ALA A 163 -12.60 58.30 20.22
CA ALA A 163 -12.54 57.04 20.97
C ALA A 163 -12.99 55.84 20.12
N ARG A 164 -14.02 56.05 19.29
CA ARG A 164 -14.54 55.04 18.37
C ARG A 164 -13.55 54.70 17.26
N GLN A 165 -12.93 55.71 16.66
CA GLN A 165 -11.88 55.55 15.65
C GLN A 165 -10.72 54.73 16.22
N LYS A 166 -10.20 55.10 17.39
CA LYS A 166 -9.12 54.35 18.07
C LYS A 166 -9.50 52.88 18.31
N LYS A 167 -10.72 52.61 18.76
CA LYS A 167 -11.19 51.23 18.99
C LYS A 167 -11.31 50.45 17.67
N LEU A 168 -11.78 51.09 16.61
CA LEU A 168 -11.93 50.46 15.30
C LEU A 168 -10.56 50.15 14.66
N GLU A 169 -9.61 51.07 14.79
CA GLU A 169 -8.23 50.91 14.30
C GLU A 169 -7.52 49.74 15.02
N GLN A 170 -7.65 49.65 16.34
CA GLN A 170 -7.15 48.51 17.12
C GLN A 170 -7.74 47.19 16.62
N CYS A 171 -9.05 47.15 16.42
CA CYS A 171 -9.74 45.96 15.92
C CYS A 171 -9.27 45.56 14.51
N LEU A 172 -9.12 46.51 13.59
CA LEU A 172 -8.64 46.24 12.24
C LEU A 172 -7.19 45.76 12.24
N THR A 173 -6.36 46.29 13.14
CA THR A 173 -4.97 45.85 13.32
C THR A 173 -4.91 44.43 13.84
N GLU A 174 -5.66 44.10 14.90
CA GLU A 174 -5.74 42.73 15.44
C GLU A 174 -6.24 41.72 14.38
N ILE A 175 -7.26 42.08 13.61
CA ILE A 175 -7.78 41.27 12.49
C ILE A 175 -6.70 41.11 11.40
N GLY A 176 -5.95 42.17 11.08
CA GLY A 176 -4.85 42.13 10.13
C GLY A 176 -3.72 41.19 10.57
N LEU A 177 -3.32 41.25 11.83
CA LEU A 177 -2.31 40.37 12.42
C LEU A 177 -2.74 38.90 12.36
N LEU A 178 -3.96 38.59 12.82
CA LEU A 178 -4.51 37.23 12.73
C LEU A 178 -4.54 36.69 11.30
N LYS A 179 -4.78 37.57 10.32
CA LYS A 179 -4.77 37.20 8.90
C LYS A 179 -3.37 36.88 8.39
N GLU A 180 -2.34 37.63 8.81
CA GLU A 180 -0.94 37.34 8.46
C GLU A 180 -0.41 36.10 9.17
N GLU A 181 -0.70 35.93 10.46
CA GLU A 181 -0.36 34.71 11.21
C GLU A 181 -0.95 33.48 10.52
N LEU A 182 -2.23 33.52 10.14
CA LEU A 182 -2.90 32.42 9.44
C LEU A 182 -2.29 32.09 8.07
N LYS A 183 -1.63 33.04 7.40
CA LYS A 183 -0.87 32.76 6.18
C LYS A 183 0.39 31.95 6.49
N GLY A 184 1.07 32.29 7.59
CA GLY A 184 2.29 31.64 8.08
C GLY A 184 2.11 30.29 8.77
N VAL A 185 0.87 29.87 9.07
CA VAL A 185 0.62 28.60 9.76
C VAL A 185 1.04 27.36 8.94
N GLU A 186 1.94 26.56 9.52
CA GLU A 186 2.54 25.34 8.95
C GLU A 186 1.98 24.03 9.57
N SER A 187 1.29 24.11 10.71
CA SER A 187 0.78 22.95 11.45
C SER A 187 -0.70 23.07 11.85
N ILE A 188 -1.33 21.97 12.30
CA ILE A 188 -2.73 21.99 12.76
C ILE A 188 -2.85 22.58 14.17
N GLU A 189 -1.81 22.42 14.99
CA GLU A 189 -1.69 22.96 16.34
C GLU A 189 -1.69 24.50 16.29
N GLU A 190 -0.92 25.09 15.38
CA GLU A 190 -0.93 26.53 15.11
C GLU A 190 -2.29 27.03 14.61
N VAL A 191 -3.03 26.26 13.79
CA VAL A 191 -4.40 26.63 13.39
C VAL A 191 -5.32 26.72 14.60
N ASP A 192 -5.18 25.80 15.57
CA ASP A 192 -5.98 25.81 16.80
C ASP A 192 -5.63 26.96 17.74
N GLU A 193 -4.37 27.41 17.76
CA GLU A 193 -3.95 28.62 18.48
C GLU A 193 -4.57 29.87 17.87
N VAL A 194 -4.44 30.07 16.55
CA VAL A 194 -5.07 31.20 15.85
C VAL A 194 -6.59 31.20 16.04
N LYS A 195 -7.22 30.01 16.11
CA LYS A 195 -8.66 29.88 16.38
C LYS A 195 -9.07 30.31 17.79
N LYS A 196 -8.21 30.10 18.80
CA LYS A 196 -8.44 30.61 20.17
C LYS A 196 -8.33 32.12 20.20
N GLU A 197 -7.31 32.67 19.54
CA GLU A 197 -7.11 34.12 19.46
C GLU A 197 -8.23 34.82 18.69
N LEU A 198 -8.66 34.25 17.56
CA LEU A 198 -9.80 34.72 16.78
C LEU A 198 -11.09 34.80 17.61
N LYS A 199 -11.34 33.85 18.52
CA LYS A 199 -12.46 33.94 19.47
C LYS A 199 -12.32 35.10 20.43
N GLY A 200 -11.10 35.41 20.87
CA GLY A 200 -10.79 36.57 21.71
C GLY A 200 -11.06 37.89 20.99
N VAL A 201 -10.53 38.03 19.77
CA VAL A 201 -10.72 39.22 18.92
C VAL A 201 -12.19 39.39 18.53
N SER A 202 -12.89 38.30 18.18
CA SER A 202 -14.30 38.32 17.81
C SER A 202 -15.21 38.86 18.92
N LYS A 203 -14.89 38.62 20.20
CA LYS A 203 -15.63 39.20 21.33
C LYS A 203 -15.41 40.71 21.47
N ARG A 204 -14.21 41.21 21.19
CA ARG A 204 -13.86 42.64 21.30
C ARG A 204 -14.33 43.46 20.10
N CYS A 205 -14.32 42.84 18.92
CA CYS A 205 -14.54 43.48 17.62
C CYS A 205 -15.81 43.00 16.94
N SER A 206 -16.85 42.67 17.71
CA SER A 206 -18.12 42.07 17.24
C SER A 206 -18.82 42.85 16.12
N LEU A 207 -18.54 44.15 16.00
CA LEU A 207 -19.11 45.04 15.00
C LEU A 207 -18.43 44.92 13.62
N LEU A 208 -17.30 44.23 13.52
CA LEU A 208 -16.60 43.89 12.26
C LEU A 208 -16.91 42.45 11.82
N SER A 209 -18.18 42.04 11.89
CA SER A 209 -18.58 40.68 11.55
C SER A 209 -18.13 40.22 10.16
N PRO A 210 -18.20 41.04 9.08
CA PRO A 210 -17.80 40.56 7.75
C PRO A 210 -16.29 40.26 7.65
N GLN A 211 -15.44 41.06 8.29
CA GLN A 211 -13.99 40.86 8.31
C GLN A 211 -13.62 39.64 9.16
N LEU A 212 -14.29 39.43 10.30
CA LEU A 212 -14.10 38.26 11.14
C LEU A 212 -14.54 36.98 10.42
N ASP A 213 -15.67 37.00 9.71
CA ASP A 213 -16.16 35.86 8.94
C ASP A 213 -15.17 35.42 7.86
N SER A 214 -14.50 36.37 7.21
CA SER A 214 -13.43 36.07 6.24
C SER A 214 -12.29 35.26 6.88
N ILE A 215 -11.86 35.62 8.09
CA ILE A 215 -10.81 34.89 8.81
C ILE A 215 -11.32 33.53 9.29
N TYR A 216 -12.55 33.44 9.81
CA TYR A 216 -13.16 32.15 10.18
C TYR A 216 -13.20 31.17 9.00
N GLN A 217 -13.51 31.64 7.79
CA GLN A 217 -13.49 30.79 6.59
C GLN A 217 -12.07 30.32 6.25
N LEU A 218 -11.07 31.20 6.34
CA LEU A 218 -9.68 30.84 6.12
C LEU A 218 -9.18 29.79 7.13
N VAL A 219 -9.51 29.96 8.42
CA VAL A 219 -9.20 28.98 9.48
C VAL A 219 -9.81 27.62 9.13
N LYS A 220 -11.09 27.60 8.74
CA LYS A 220 -11.80 26.38 8.37
C LYS A 220 -11.18 25.69 7.14
N GLN A 221 -10.72 26.46 6.15
CA GLN A 221 -10.04 25.93 4.97
C GLN A 221 -8.69 25.30 5.31
N LYS A 222 -7.86 25.99 6.10
CA LYS A 222 -6.56 25.48 6.58
C LYS A 222 -6.75 24.22 7.45
N GLU A 223 -7.70 24.25 8.40
CA GLU A 223 -8.05 23.10 9.25
C GLU A 223 -8.43 21.87 8.40
N LYS A 224 -9.24 22.06 7.35
CA LYS A 224 -9.64 20.99 6.43
C LYS A 224 -8.47 20.44 5.61
N LEU A 225 -7.55 21.30 5.20
CA LEU A 225 -6.36 20.91 4.43
C LEU A 225 -5.43 20.03 5.26
N TYR A 226 -5.11 20.45 6.49
CA TYR A 226 -4.23 19.69 7.38
C TYR A 226 -4.86 18.39 7.86
N LYS A 227 -6.16 18.37 8.19
CA LYS A 227 -6.87 17.11 8.51
C LYS A 227 -6.81 16.10 7.36
N ARG A 228 -6.90 16.56 6.11
CA ARG A 228 -6.72 15.69 4.92
C ARG A 228 -5.27 15.21 4.75
N LYS A 229 -4.29 16.05 5.07
CA LYS A 229 -2.87 15.69 5.01
C LYS A 229 -2.54 14.60 6.04
N ILE A 230 -2.98 14.78 7.29
CA ILE A 230 -2.83 13.79 8.38
C ILE A 230 -3.54 12.48 8.02
N ALA A 231 -4.76 12.54 7.49
CA ALA A 231 -5.48 11.34 7.06
C ALA A 231 -4.73 10.56 5.96
N LYS A 232 -4.18 11.27 4.96
CA LYS A 232 -3.36 10.66 3.89
C LYS A 232 -2.05 10.06 4.41
N GLU A 233 -1.40 10.70 5.36
CA GLU A 233 -0.18 10.17 6.01
C GLU A 233 -0.50 8.92 6.84
N GLY A 234 -1.63 8.92 7.55
CA GLY A 234 -2.16 7.76 8.26
C GLY A 234 -2.50 6.58 7.33
N GLU A 235 -3.16 6.83 6.21
CA GLU A 235 -3.43 5.82 5.17
C GLU A 235 -2.16 5.28 4.54
N LYS A 236 -1.18 6.15 4.24
CA LYS A 236 0.13 5.73 3.71
C LYS A 236 0.86 4.83 4.71
N SER A 237 0.91 5.20 5.99
CA SER A 237 1.50 4.40 7.06
C SER A 237 0.81 3.03 7.22
N ARG A 238 -0.53 3.01 7.15
CA ARG A 238 -1.31 1.77 7.19
C ARG A 238 -1.02 0.87 5.98
N TRP A 239 -1.04 1.43 4.78
CA TRP A 239 -0.72 0.72 3.53
C TRP A 239 0.68 0.10 3.56
N CYS A 240 1.67 0.84 4.06
CA CYS A 240 3.04 0.35 4.19
C CYS A 240 3.14 -0.85 5.15
N ARG A 241 2.46 -0.80 6.30
CA ARG A 241 2.43 -1.89 7.28
C ARG A 241 1.73 -3.15 6.75
N GLU A 242 0.57 -2.98 6.11
CA GLU A 242 -0.17 -4.10 5.50
C GLU A 242 0.65 -4.79 4.40
N ARG A 243 1.36 -4.01 3.56
CA ARG A 243 2.23 -4.58 2.52
C ARG A 243 3.45 -5.31 3.10
N LEU A 244 4.07 -4.78 4.14
CA LEU A 244 5.18 -5.45 4.81
C LEU A 244 4.73 -6.78 5.42
N ALA A 245 3.57 -6.83 6.07
CA ALA A 245 3.02 -8.06 6.64
C ALA A 245 2.75 -9.12 5.54
N LEU A 246 2.17 -8.73 4.41
CA LEU A 246 1.91 -9.63 3.29
C LEU A 246 3.21 -10.21 2.73
N TRP A 247 4.24 -9.39 2.52
CA TRP A 247 5.52 -9.85 2.00
C TRP A 247 6.36 -10.62 3.01
N LYS A 248 6.20 -10.39 4.32
CA LYS A 248 6.71 -11.30 5.36
C LYS A 248 6.09 -12.68 5.20
N GLY A 249 4.78 -12.77 4.98
CA GLY A 249 4.10 -14.04 4.69
C GLY A 249 4.65 -14.73 3.43
N GLU A 250 4.85 -13.99 2.34
CA GLU A 250 5.48 -14.50 1.11
C GLU A 250 6.92 -15.00 1.35
N ALA A 251 7.70 -14.29 2.16
CA ALA A 251 9.07 -14.70 2.51
C ALA A 251 9.09 -16.02 3.29
N THR A 252 8.24 -16.16 4.31
CA THR A 252 8.12 -17.40 5.10
C THR A 252 7.70 -18.59 4.24
N GLY A 253 6.75 -18.38 3.32
CA GLY A 253 6.23 -19.40 2.42
C GLY A 253 7.13 -19.73 1.23
N ALA A 254 8.27 -19.05 1.06
CA ALA A 254 9.09 -19.20 -0.14
C ALA A 254 9.69 -20.62 -0.24
N THR A 255 9.60 -21.19 -1.45
CA THR A 255 10.12 -22.53 -1.78
C THR A 255 11.41 -22.49 -2.60
N SER A 256 11.84 -21.30 -3.06
CA SER A 256 13.04 -21.11 -3.88
C SER A 256 13.79 -19.83 -3.53
N LEU A 257 15.11 -19.84 -3.74
CA LEU A 257 15.99 -18.68 -3.53
C LEU A 257 15.67 -17.52 -4.49
N SER A 258 15.17 -17.82 -5.70
CA SER A 258 14.77 -16.79 -6.66
C SER A 258 13.55 -16.00 -6.16
N LEU A 259 12.56 -16.68 -5.57
CA LEU A 259 11.39 -16.04 -5.00
C LEU A 259 11.77 -15.13 -3.81
N LEU A 260 12.64 -15.62 -2.91
CA LEU A 260 13.16 -14.81 -1.80
C LEU A 260 13.88 -13.55 -2.27
N ARG A 261 14.66 -13.63 -3.36
CA ARG A 261 15.35 -12.45 -3.93
C ARG A 261 14.36 -11.38 -4.39
N VAL A 262 13.24 -11.80 -5.02
CA VAL A 262 12.18 -10.88 -5.45
C VAL A 262 11.50 -10.23 -4.23
N VAL A 263 11.14 -11.04 -3.23
CA VAL A 263 10.49 -10.56 -2.00
C VAL A 263 11.41 -9.60 -1.22
N LYS A 264 12.70 -9.92 -1.12
CA LYS A 264 13.74 -9.05 -0.52
C LYS A 264 13.81 -7.69 -1.22
N SER A 265 13.85 -7.69 -2.55
CA SER A 265 13.88 -6.46 -3.35
C SER A 265 12.62 -5.61 -3.10
N ARG A 266 11.44 -6.23 -3.05
CA ARG A 266 10.17 -5.54 -2.76
C ARG A 266 10.16 -4.90 -1.38
N ILE A 267 10.59 -5.62 -0.34
CA ILE A 267 10.66 -5.11 1.04
C ILE A 267 11.63 -3.93 1.15
N ILE A 268 12.81 -4.01 0.51
CA ILE A 268 13.76 -2.90 0.47
C ILE A 268 13.16 -1.67 -0.23
N GLN A 269 12.48 -1.87 -1.36
CA GLN A 269 11.79 -0.76 -2.06
C GLN A 269 10.69 -0.12 -1.22
N LEU A 270 9.98 -0.90 -0.40
CA LEU A 270 8.97 -0.39 0.51
C LEU A 270 9.59 0.41 1.66
N GLY A 271 10.70 -0.04 2.23
CA GLY A 271 11.47 0.77 3.20
C GLY A 271 11.89 2.12 2.64
N LYS A 272 12.30 2.19 1.35
CA LYS A 272 12.59 3.46 0.68
C LYS A 272 11.36 4.37 0.50
N LYS A 273 10.17 3.78 0.29
CA LYS A 273 8.91 4.54 0.13
C LYS A 273 8.30 4.97 1.48
N CYS A 274 8.64 4.26 2.54
CA CYS A 274 8.09 4.39 3.89
C CYS A 274 9.26 4.36 4.90
N PRO A 275 10.02 5.47 5.05
CA PRO A 275 11.26 5.47 5.84
C PRO A 275 11.05 5.17 7.34
N ASP A 276 9.86 5.47 7.88
CA ASP A 276 9.51 5.19 9.28
C ASP A 276 9.11 3.72 9.51
N LEU A 277 9.06 2.90 8.45
CA LEU A 277 8.69 1.50 8.52
C LEU A 277 9.92 0.64 8.85
N ASP A 278 9.94 0.03 10.01
CA ASP A 278 10.97 -0.95 10.37
C ASP A 278 10.83 -2.23 9.52
N ILE A 279 11.79 -2.43 8.61
CA ILE A 279 11.87 -3.61 7.73
C ILE A 279 12.84 -4.68 8.25
N SER A 280 13.58 -4.42 9.34
CA SER A 280 14.65 -5.31 9.84
C SER A 280 14.16 -6.73 10.06
N SER A 281 13.10 -6.89 10.84
CA SER A 281 12.45 -8.18 11.11
C SER A 281 12.00 -8.94 9.85
N ALA A 282 11.66 -8.24 8.76
CA ALA A 282 11.31 -8.90 7.50
C ALA A 282 12.55 -9.41 6.75
N LEU A 283 13.66 -8.67 6.83
CA LEU A 283 14.95 -9.09 6.27
C LEU A 283 15.56 -10.26 7.05
N ASP A 284 15.36 -10.32 8.37
CA ASP A 284 15.80 -11.45 9.20
C ASP A 284 15.08 -12.75 8.83
N ILE A 285 13.75 -12.69 8.64
CA ILE A 285 12.95 -13.83 8.14
C ILE A 285 13.51 -14.32 6.79
N ILE A 286 13.82 -13.38 5.89
CA ILE A 286 14.41 -13.73 4.59
C ILE A 286 15.78 -14.40 4.78
N ALA A 287 16.65 -13.86 5.63
CA ALA A 287 17.99 -14.40 5.85
C ALA A 287 17.92 -15.82 6.44
N GLN A 288 17.04 -16.05 7.42
CA GLN A 288 16.79 -17.38 7.98
C GLN A 288 16.30 -18.35 6.89
N ARG A 289 15.30 -17.94 6.11
CA ARG A 289 14.74 -18.80 5.06
C ARG A 289 15.72 -19.07 3.90
N GLU A 290 16.56 -18.08 3.56
CA GLU A 290 17.67 -18.27 2.61
C GLU A 290 18.65 -19.32 3.12
N GLY A 291 18.97 -19.31 4.43
CA GLY A 291 19.79 -20.34 5.07
C GLY A 291 19.19 -21.75 4.96
N GLU A 292 17.91 -21.89 5.29
CA GLU A 292 17.19 -23.18 5.21
C GLU A 292 17.13 -23.73 3.78
N LEU A 293 16.85 -22.88 2.79
CA LEU A 293 16.78 -23.30 1.38
C LEU A 293 18.16 -23.65 0.82
N LYS A 294 19.22 -22.94 1.22
CA LYS A 294 20.59 -23.30 0.86
C LYS A 294 20.97 -24.67 1.43
N LEU A 295 20.65 -24.92 2.70
CA LEU A 295 20.91 -26.21 3.33
C LEU A 295 20.14 -27.35 2.63
N LYS A 296 18.85 -27.14 2.31
CA LYS A 296 18.06 -28.13 1.56
C LYS A 296 18.62 -28.40 0.16
N ASN A 297 19.04 -27.36 -0.56
CA ASN A 297 19.66 -27.53 -1.87
C ASN A 297 20.98 -28.29 -1.77
N GLN A 298 21.79 -28.01 -0.75
CA GLN A 298 23.04 -28.72 -0.50
C GLN A 298 22.79 -30.20 -0.20
N GLN A 299 21.84 -30.52 0.68
CA GLN A 299 21.45 -31.92 0.98
C GLN A 299 20.93 -32.66 -0.26
N GLN A 300 20.15 -31.99 -1.11
CA GLN A 300 19.69 -32.58 -2.38
C GLN A 300 20.84 -32.85 -3.34
N GLN A 301 21.84 -31.96 -3.37
CA GLN A 301 23.00 -32.09 -4.23
C GLN A 301 23.94 -33.21 -3.76
N GLU A 302 24.19 -33.30 -2.44
CA GLU A 302 24.93 -34.41 -1.82
C GLU A 302 24.24 -35.76 -2.08
N LYS A 303 22.91 -35.81 -1.93
CA LYS A 303 22.12 -37.01 -2.26
C LYS A 303 22.25 -37.38 -3.74
N LEU A 304 22.20 -36.39 -4.64
CA LEU A 304 22.36 -36.61 -6.07
C LEU A 304 23.76 -37.13 -6.43
N GLU A 305 24.82 -36.60 -5.81
CA GLU A 305 26.20 -37.06 -6.00
C GLU A 305 26.41 -38.49 -5.48
N SER A 306 25.82 -38.82 -4.33
CA SER A 306 25.78 -40.18 -3.80
C SER A 306 25.11 -41.14 -4.80
N CYS A 307 23.91 -40.79 -5.30
CA CYS A 307 23.21 -41.59 -6.30
C CYS A 307 24.02 -41.75 -7.61
N LYS A 308 24.71 -40.70 -8.08
CA LYS A 308 25.59 -40.79 -9.26
C LYS A 308 26.75 -41.77 -9.02
N SER A 309 27.36 -41.72 -7.84
CA SER A 309 28.46 -42.61 -7.46
C SER A 309 28.00 -44.07 -7.43
N GLN A 310 26.82 -44.34 -6.86
CA GLN A 310 26.21 -45.68 -6.87
C GLN A 310 25.96 -46.19 -8.30
N LEU A 311 25.45 -45.35 -9.20
CA LEU A 311 25.25 -45.74 -10.60
C LEU A 311 26.57 -46.06 -11.32
N GLU A 312 27.67 -45.37 -11.02
CA GLU A 312 28.99 -45.71 -11.58
C GLU A 312 29.54 -47.03 -11.02
N VAL A 313 29.32 -47.34 -9.74
CA VAL A 313 29.67 -48.68 -9.18
C VAL A 313 28.89 -49.78 -9.91
N ILE A 314 27.59 -49.58 -10.13
CA ILE A 314 26.73 -50.52 -10.87
C ILE A 314 27.21 -50.69 -12.31
N LYS A 315 27.67 -49.61 -12.96
CA LYS A 315 28.22 -49.64 -14.31
C LYS A 315 29.44 -50.52 -14.43
N GLU A 316 30.38 -50.40 -13.50
CA GLU A 316 31.59 -51.23 -13.49
C GLU A 316 31.25 -52.69 -13.16
N GLY A 317 30.30 -52.92 -12.23
CA GLY A 317 29.76 -54.25 -11.94
C GLY A 317 29.15 -54.94 -13.17
N LEU A 318 28.37 -54.21 -13.97
CA LEU A 318 27.77 -54.70 -15.22
C LEU A 318 28.81 -55.08 -16.29
N LYS A 319 29.93 -54.36 -16.36
CA LYS A 319 31.00 -54.70 -17.32
C LYS A 319 31.68 -56.01 -16.94
N GLY A 320 31.87 -56.25 -15.64
CA GLY A 320 32.53 -57.42 -15.08
C GLY A 320 31.66 -58.68 -14.99
N SER A 321 30.34 -58.57 -15.20
CA SER A 321 29.43 -59.70 -14.99
C SER A 321 29.71 -60.88 -15.93
N GLN A 322 29.64 -62.09 -15.37
CA GLN A 322 29.87 -63.36 -16.08
C GLN A 322 28.58 -64.17 -16.24
N SER A 323 27.55 -63.91 -15.44
CA SER A 323 26.26 -64.58 -15.51
C SER A 323 25.10 -63.62 -15.79
N ILE A 324 23.97 -64.16 -16.26
CA ILE A 324 22.75 -63.36 -16.50
C ILE A 324 22.15 -62.87 -15.18
N GLU A 325 22.22 -63.68 -14.12
CA GLU A 325 21.72 -63.35 -12.78
C GLU A 325 22.47 -62.16 -12.16
N GLU A 326 23.80 -62.10 -12.31
CA GLU A 326 24.60 -60.95 -11.88
C GLU A 326 24.15 -59.67 -12.59
N VAL A 327 23.93 -59.74 -13.91
CA VAL A 327 23.44 -58.59 -14.68
C VAL A 327 22.05 -58.14 -14.18
N ASP A 328 21.15 -59.08 -13.88
CA ASP A 328 19.82 -58.75 -13.35
C ASP A 328 19.88 -58.08 -11.97
N ASN A 329 20.73 -58.58 -11.08
CA ASN A 329 20.94 -57.98 -9.75
C ASN A 329 21.44 -56.52 -9.86
N TYR A 330 22.42 -56.26 -10.72
CA TYR A 330 22.92 -54.89 -10.93
C TYR A 330 21.85 -53.96 -11.54
N LEU A 331 21.02 -54.46 -12.47
CA LEU A 331 19.91 -53.68 -13.02
C LEU A 331 18.84 -53.36 -11.97
N GLN A 332 18.50 -54.31 -11.08
CA GLN A 332 17.58 -54.06 -9.97
C GLN A 332 18.11 -53.01 -8.99
N GLN A 333 19.40 -53.10 -8.61
CA GLN A 333 20.06 -52.08 -7.79
C GLN A 333 19.98 -50.70 -8.46
N GLY A 334 20.25 -50.61 -9.77
CA GLY A 334 20.12 -49.37 -10.52
C GLY A 334 18.69 -48.79 -10.49
N GLN A 335 17.68 -49.65 -10.57
CA GLN A 335 16.29 -49.22 -10.47
C GLN A 335 15.94 -48.66 -9.09
N GLN A 336 16.54 -49.19 -8.03
CA GLN A 336 16.37 -48.68 -6.66
C GLN A 336 17.00 -47.29 -6.49
N VAL A 337 18.21 -47.07 -7.04
CA VAL A 337 18.84 -45.74 -7.06
C VAL A 337 17.97 -44.70 -7.78
N ILE A 338 17.29 -45.09 -8.87
CA ILE A 338 16.36 -44.19 -9.59
C ILE A 338 15.10 -43.86 -8.78
N LYS A 339 14.60 -44.75 -7.94
CA LYS A 339 13.49 -44.42 -7.03
C LYS A 339 13.88 -43.31 -6.05
N GLU A 340 15.14 -43.30 -5.61
CA GLU A 340 15.66 -42.28 -4.70
C GLU A 340 16.06 -40.98 -5.40
N CYS A 341 16.51 -41.08 -6.66
CA CYS A 341 17.01 -39.98 -7.49
C CYS A 341 16.44 -40.04 -8.93
N PRO A 342 15.17 -39.64 -9.15
CA PRO A 342 14.51 -39.75 -10.46
C PRO A 342 15.17 -38.95 -11.58
N SER A 343 15.89 -37.87 -11.24
CA SER A 343 16.62 -37.03 -12.20
C SER A 343 17.73 -37.76 -12.95
N LEU A 344 18.18 -38.93 -12.47
CA LEU A 344 19.22 -39.74 -13.11
C LEU A 344 18.68 -40.80 -14.09
N LEU A 345 17.39 -40.74 -14.44
CA LEU A 345 16.75 -41.72 -15.33
C LEU A 345 17.48 -41.90 -16.68
N SER A 346 18.03 -40.81 -17.24
CA SER A 346 18.81 -40.87 -18.48
C SER A 346 20.09 -41.71 -18.32
N SER A 347 20.81 -41.54 -17.21
CA SER A 347 21.99 -42.34 -16.86
C SER A 347 21.63 -43.81 -16.67
N TYR A 348 20.52 -44.11 -15.98
CA TYR A 348 20.06 -45.49 -15.82
C TYR A 348 19.64 -46.13 -17.15
N ARG A 349 19.01 -45.40 -18.07
CA ARG A 349 18.70 -45.94 -19.41
C ARG A 349 19.96 -46.37 -20.17
N ALA A 350 21.08 -45.66 -20.01
CA ALA A 350 22.35 -46.07 -20.59
C ALA A 350 22.88 -47.37 -19.96
N LEU A 351 22.78 -47.50 -18.64
CA LEU A 351 23.13 -48.74 -17.90
C LEU A 351 22.26 -49.92 -18.30
N PHE A 352 20.96 -49.71 -18.44
CA PHE A 352 20.03 -50.75 -18.87
C PHE A 352 20.38 -51.30 -20.26
N LYS A 353 20.72 -50.42 -21.21
CA LYS A 353 21.22 -50.82 -22.53
C LYS A 353 22.54 -51.60 -22.44
N LEU A 354 23.44 -51.21 -21.54
CA LEU A 354 24.69 -51.94 -21.29
C LEU A 354 24.41 -53.34 -20.75
N GLY A 355 23.52 -53.48 -19.77
CA GLY A 355 23.10 -54.77 -19.22
C GLY A 355 22.49 -55.71 -20.28
N LEU A 356 21.61 -55.20 -21.14
CA LEU A 356 21.05 -55.97 -22.27
C LEU A 356 22.15 -56.48 -23.22
N ARG A 357 23.13 -55.63 -23.56
CA ARG A 357 24.27 -56.05 -24.39
C ARG A 357 25.09 -57.15 -23.72
N LYS A 358 25.33 -57.03 -22.41
CA LYS A 358 26.10 -58.03 -21.65
C LYS A 358 25.38 -59.38 -21.59
N LYS A 359 24.07 -59.39 -21.37
CA LYS A 359 23.27 -60.63 -21.43
C LYS A 359 23.39 -61.32 -22.79
N ASN A 360 23.34 -60.57 -23.88
CA ASN A 360 23.53 -61.13 -25.22
C ASN A 360 24.95 -61.66 -25.43
N GLU A 361 25.97 -60.98 -24.91
CA GLU A 361 27.36 -61.48 -24.94
C GLU A 361 27.50 -62.82 -24.20
N ILE A 362 26.89 -62.94 -23.01
CA ILE A 362 26.91 -64.17 -22.21
C ILE A 362 26.17 -65.31 -22.93
N ARG A 363 24.96 -65.05 -23.45
CA ARG A 363 24.18 -66.03 -24.22
C ARG A 363 24.93 -66.53 -25.47
N THR A 364 25.55 -65.62 -26.21
CA THR A 364 26.31 -65.97 -27.42
C THR A 364 27.59 -66.72 -27.10
N LYS A 365 28.26 -66.44 -25.98
CA LYS A 365 29.39 -67.25 -25.49
C LYS A 365 28.97 -68.67 -25.13
N ALA A 366 27.87 -68.84 -24.40
CA ALA A 366 27.32 -70.16 -24.05
C ALA A 366 26.96 -70.97 -25.30
N SER A 367 26.20 -70.38 -26.23
CA SER A 367 25.82 -71.02 -27.50
C SER A 367 27.03 -71.40 -28.37
N ARG A 368 28.08 -70.57 -28.43
CA ARG A 368 29.34 -70.91 -29.13
C ARG A 368 30.07 -72.09 -28.50
N GLN A 369 29.98 -72.25 -27.19
CA GLN A 369 30.62 -73.36 -26.48
C GLN A 369 29.86 -74.67 -26.70
N GLU A 370 28.53 -74.64 -26.65
CA GLU A 370 27.66 -75.77 -27.01
C GLU A 370 27.87 -76.21 -28.48
N ALA A 371 27.97 -75.25 -29.41
CA ALA A 371 28.25 -75.54 -30.82
C ALA A 371 29.62 -76.22 -31.04
N LYS A 372 30.66 -75.82 -30.29
CA LYS A 372 31.98 -76.47 -30.34
C LYS A 372 31.95 -77.90 -29.82
N GLU A 373 31.21 -78.14 -28.74
CA GLU A 373 31.05 -79.48 -28.17
C GLU A 373 30.30 -80.43 -29.13
N CYS A 374 29.21 -79.93 -29.73
CA CYS A 374 28.48 -80.63 -30.79
C CYS A 374 29.38 -80.98 -31.98
N GLN A 375 30.19 -80.03 -32.46
CA GLN A 375 31.11 -80.24 -33.57
C GLN A 375 32.15 -81.33 -33.27
N LEU A 376 32.69 -81.37 -32.05
CA LEU A 376 33.64 -82.39 -31.61
C LEU A 376 33.00 -83.78 -31.55
N LYS A 377 31.77 -83.88 -31.02
CA LYS A 377 30.99 -85.14 -30.99
C LYS A 377 30.72 -85.66 -32.39
N LEU A 378 30.33 -84.79 -33.33
CA LEU A 378 30.08 -85.17 -34.72
C LEU A 378 31.34 -85.65 -35.45
N ALA A 379 32.48 -85.00 -35.23
CA ALA A 379 33.77 -85.46 -35.75
C ALA A 379 34.11 -86.86 -35.26
N THR A 380 33.84 -87.15 -33.98
CA THR A 380 34.04 -88.47 -33.38
C THR A 380 33.16 -89.54 -34.03
N PHE A 381 31.87 -89.26 -34.22
CA PHE A 381 30.96 -90.21 -34.88
C PHE A 381 31.35 -90.51 -36.33
N LYS A 382 31.81 -89.50 -37.08
CA LYS A 382 32.31 -89.70 -38.44
C LYS A 382 33.45 -90.72 -38.50
N THR A 383 34.41 -90.63 -37.58
CA THR A 383 35.50 -91.60 -37.50
C THR A 383 34.98 -93.00 -37.14
N LEU A 384 34.05 -93.11 -36.17
CA LEU A 384 33.45 -94.39 -35.77
C LEU A 384 32.71 -95.09 -36.92
N ILE A 385 31.95 -94.36 -37.74
CA ILE A 385 31.26 -94.92 -38.92
C ILE A 385 32.28 -95.51 -39.90
N LYS A 386 33.38 -94.80 -40.16
CA LYS A 386 34.43 -95.25 -41.09
C LYS A 386 35.13 -96.52 -40.61
N THR A 387 35.35 -96.68 -39.31
CA THR A 387 36.08 -97.83 -38.75
C THR A 387 35.18 -99.02 -38.37
N ALA A 388 33.86 -98.86 -38.37
CA ALA A 388 32.95 -99.93 -38.01
C ALA A 388 32.93 -101.04 -39.08
N ASN A 389 33.15 -102.28 -38.66
CA ASN A 389 33.21 -103.46 -39.54
C ASN A 389 32.07 -104.46 -39.27
N SER A 390 31.10 -104.09 -38.42
CA SER A 390 29.91 -104.90 -38.15
C SER A 390 28.65 -104.07 -38.23
N LYS A 391 27.53 -104.73 -38.53
CA LYS A 391 26.21 -104.10 -38.62
C LYS A 391 25.75 -103.59 -37.25
N GLU A 392 26.02 -104.36 -36.20
CA GLU A 392 25.64 -104.04 -34.81
C GLU A 392 26.36 -102.78 -34.33
N ALA A 393 27.64 -102.61 -34.68
CA ALA A 393 28.40 -101.41 -34.34
C ALA A 393 27.82 -100.17 -35.05
N LEU A 394 27.47 -100.28 -36.32
CA LEU A 394 26.83 -99.20 -37.08
C LEU A 394 25.44 -98.85 -36.54
N GLN A 395 24.63 -99.83 -36.13
CA GLN A 395 23.32 -99.60 -35.53
C GLN A 395 23.41 -98.88 -34.17
N GLN A 396 24.39 -99.23 -33.33
CA GLN A 396 24.63 -98.49 -32.07
C GLN A 396 25.08 -97.05 -32.32
N ILE A 397 25.87 -96.82 -33.37
CA ILE A 397 26.28 -95.47 -33.77
C ILE A 397 25.07 -94.66 -34.25
N ILE A 398 24.18 -95.25 -35.06
CA ILE A 398 22.95 -94.61 -35.53
C ILE A 398 22.05 -94.19 -34.36
N PHE A 399 21.82 -95.09 -33.40
CA PHE A 399 21.01 -94.78 -32.21
C PHE A 399 21.57 -93.60 -31.42
N LYS A 400 22.90 -93.57 -31.20
CA LYS A 400 23.57 -92.47 -30.50
C LYS A 400 23.55 -91.16 -31.28
N LEU A 401 23.64 -91.21 -32.61
CA LEU A 401 23.52 -90.03 -33.48
C LEU A 401 22.11 -89.43 -33.46
N GLN A 402 21.07 -90.27 -33.44
CA GLN A 402 19.67 -89.82 -33.36
C GLN A 402 19.34 -89.16 -32.02
N GLY A 403 19.99 -89.59 -30.93
CA GLY A 403 19.85 -88.97 -29.61
C GLY A 403 20.65 -87.68 -29.41
N LEU A 404 21.42 -87.22 -30.41
CA LEU A 404 22.26 -86.04 -30.30
C LEU A 404 21.44 -84.75 -30.52
N ASN A 405 21.21 -83.97 -29.48
CA ASN A 405 20.51 -82.69 -29.58
C ASN A 405 21.45 -81.55 -30.03
N CYS A 406 21.69 -81.44 -31.34
CA CYS A 406 22.51 -80.39 -31.95
C CYS A 406 21.78 -79.78 -33.16
N PRO A 407 20.80 -78.89 -32.95
CA PRO A 407 19.91 -78.40 -34.02
C PRO A 407 20.65 -77.67 -35.14
N ASP A 408 21.67 -76.87 -34.80
CA ASP A 408 22.51 -76.14 -35.78
C ASP A 408 23.33 -77.07 -36.69
N PHE A 409 23.44 -78.35 -36.33
CA PHE A 409 24.19 -79.36 -37.07
C PHE A 409 23.30 -80.49 -37.61
N ALA A 410 21.97 -80.33 -37.62
CA ALA A 410 21.02 -81.33 -38.12
C ALA A 410 21.41 -81.87 -39.51
N GLY A 411 21.80 -80.98 -40.44
CA GLY A 411 22.25 -81.39 -41.77
C GLY A 411 23.55 -82.21 -41.79
N GLN A 412 24.42 -82.09 -40.78
CA GLN A 412 25.60 -82.96 -40.65
C GLN A 412 25.23 -84.31 -40.01
N ILE A 413 24.33 -84.31 -39.03
CA ILE A 413 23.76 -85.54 -38.44
C ILE A 413 23.12 -86.39 -39.53
N ASP A 414 22.28 -85.80 -40.37
CA ASP A 414 21.60 -86.50 -41.47
C ASP A 414 22.59 -87.11 -42.47
N LYS A 415 23.68 -86.40 -42.78
CA LYS A 415 24.74 -86.92 -43.65
C LYS A 415 25.42 -88.14 -43.05
N LEU A 416 25.78 -88.09 -41.76
CA LEU A 416 26.40 -89.21 -41.06
C LEU A 416 25.45 -90.39 -40.92
N LEU A 417 24.16 -90.14 -40.66
CA LEU A 417 23.14 -91.19 -40.67
C LEU A 417 23.06 -91.88 -42.03
N LYS A 418 23.00 -91.12 -43.13
CA LYS A 418 23.00 -91.70 -44.49
C LYS A 418 24.27 -92.51 -44.78
N GLU A 419 25.44 -92.01 -44.37
CA GLU A 419 26.72 -92.72 -44.52
C GLU A 419 26.72 -94.05 -43.74
N ALA A 420 26.20 -94.07 -42.51
CA ALA A 420 26.08 -95.27 -41.69
C ALA A 420 25.10 -96.30 -42.29
N HIS A 421 23.92 -95.86 -42.76
CA HIS A 421 22.94 -96.75 -43.39
C HIS A 421 23.48 -97.36 -44.70
N LYS A 422 24.11 -96.54 -45.55
CA LYS A 422 24.73 -97.03 -46.79
C LYS A 422 25.79 -98.09 -46.50
N LYS A 423 26.61 -97.90 -45.46
CA LYS A 423 27.62 -98.88 -45.07
C LYS A 423 27.01 -100.19 -44.53
N ILE A 424 25.84 -100.12 -43.87
CA ILE A 424 25.08 -101.32 -43.50
C ILE A 424 24.64 -102.08 -44.76
N GLU A 425 24.07 -101.38 -45.75
CA GLU A 425 23.65 -102.00 -47.02
C GLU A 425 24.83 -102.65 -47.75
N GLU A 426 25.98 -101.98 -47.81
CA GLU A 426 27.22 -102.53 -48.40
C GLU A 426 27.68 -103.81 -47.65
N LEU A 427 27.68 -103.79 -46.32
CA LEU A 427 28.01 -104.98 -45.52
C LEU A 427 27.01 -106.12 -45.73
N GLU A 428 25.71 -105.82 -45.85
CA GLU A 428 24.68 -106.82 -46.11
C GLU A 428 24.83 -107.48 -47.48
N GLN A 429 25.21 -106.72 -48.51
CA GLN A 429 25.52 -107.28 -49.82
C GLN A 429 26.73 -108.21 -49.77
N LEU A 430 27.78 -107.82 -49.06
CA LEU A 430 28.96 -108.67 -48.86
C LEU A 430 28.60 -109.96 -48.11
N TYR A 431 27.76 -109.86 -47.07
CA TYR A 431 27.25 -111.03 -46.35
C TYR A 431 26.46 -111.96 -47.26
N LEU A 432 25.53 -111.43 -48.06
CA LEU A 432 24.72 -112.22 -48.98
C LEU A 432 25.59 -112.93 -50.04
N GLN A 433 26.62 -112.26 -50.55
CA GLN A 433 27.57 -112.86 -51.50
C GLN A 433 28.37 -113.99 -50.84
N CYS A 434 28.81 -113.81 -49.59
CA CYS A 434 29.48 -114.88 -48.87
C CYS A 434 28.54 -116.07 -48.63
N ASP A 435 27.32 -115.84 -48.17
CA ASP A 435 26.34 -116.89 -47.90
C ASP A 435 26.05 -117.72 -49.16
N LYS A 436 25.89 -117.07 -50.32
CA LYS A 436 25.72 -117.75 -51.61
C LYS A 436 26.93 -118.60 -52.00
N LYS A 437 28.14 -118.04 -51.87
CA LYS A 437 29.37 -118.79 -52.17
C LYS A 437 29.55 -119.98 -51.25
N TYR A 438 29.25 -119.81 -49.96
CA TYR A 438 29.26 -120.93 -49.01
C TYR A 438 28.27 -122.03 -49.44
N GLN A 439 27.03 -121.68 -49.78
CA GLN A 439 26.03 -122.65 -50.25
C GLN A 439 26.48 -123.39 -51.52
N GLU A 440 27.11 -122.67 -52.45
CA GLU A 440 27.70 -123.26 -53.66
C GLU A 440 28.81 -124.26 -53.32
N LEU A 441 29.71 -123.90 -52.40
CA LEU A 441 30.79 -124.77 -51.95
C LEU A 441 30.28 -126.01 -51.22
N GLU A 442 29.29 -125.88 -50.34
CA GLU A 442 28.66 -127.01 -49.64
C GLU A 442 27.98 -127.97 -50.63
N LEU A 443 27.29 -127.44 -51.65
CA LEU A 443 26.64 -128.25 -52.67
C LEU A 443 27.64 -128.95 -53.60
N ARG A 444 28.74 -128.27 -53.96
CA ARG A 444 29.87 -128.88 -54.67
C ARG A 444 30.50 -129.99 -53.84
N PHE A 445 30.65 -129.79 -52.54
CA PHE A 445 31.19 -130.81 -51.63
C PHE A 445 30.31 -132.05 -51.56
N GLN A 446 28.99 -131.88 -51.41
CA GLN A 446 28.04 -132.99 -51.42
C GLN A 446 28.08 -133.81 -52.71
N ARG A 447 28.32 -133.17 -53.86
CA ARG A 447 28.48 -133.86 -55.15
C ARG A 447 29.81 -134.62 -55.26
N ALA A 448 30.89 -134.05 -54.72
CA ALA A 448 32.23 -134.65 -54.77
C ALA A 448 32.37 -135.89 -53.85
N LYS A 449 31.62 -135.92 -52.74
CA LYS A 449 31.58 -137.02 -51.75
C LYS A 449 30.75 -138.24 -52.22
N GLY A 450 30.82 -138.62 -53.50
CA GLY A 450 29.94 -139.65 -54.09
C GLY A 450 29.85 -140.97 -53.30
N PHE A 451 28.69 -141.66 -53.39
CA PHE A 451 28.37 -142.86 -52.57
C PHE A 451 29.35 -144.04 -52.68
N PHE A 452 30.15 -144.12 -53.75
CA PHE A 452 31.03 -145.26 -53.99
C PHE A 452 32.51 -144.86 -54.07
N HIS A 453 32.87 -143.74 -54.72
CA HIS A 453 34.23 -143.17 -54.74
C HIS A 453 34.17 -141.63 -54.61
N SER A 454 34.88 -141.07 -53.63
CA SER A 454 35.01 -139.62 -53.43
C SER A 454 36.06 -139.03 -54.37
N ASP A 455 35.74 -137.90 -55.01
CA ASP A 455 36.70 -137.13 -55.83
C ASP A 455 37.59 -136.27 -54.93
N ARG A 456 38.77 -136.81 -54.58
CA ARG A 456 39.72 -136.16 -53.67
C ARG A 456 40.27 -134.84 -54.21
N GLU A 457 40.46 -134.70 -55.52
CA GLU A 457 40.96 -133.44 -56.10
C GLU A 457 39.91 -132.33 -55.99
N ALA A 458 38.65 -132.64 -56.28
CA ALA A 458 37.55 -131.70 -56.14
C ALA A 458 37.36 -131.26 -54.67
N ILE A 459 37.46 -132.18 -53.70
CA ILE A 459 37.33 -131.86 -52.27
C ILE A 459 38.47 -130.95 -51.80
N ALA A 460 39.71 -131.19 -52.22
CA ALA A 460 40.86 -130.34 -51.89
C ALA A 460 40.69 -128.91 -52.44
N GLN A 461 40.17 -128.77 -53.66
CA GLN A 461 39.89 -127.46 -54.25
C GLN A 461 38.79 -126.70 -53.49
N ILE A 462 37.70 -127.38 -53.12
CA ILE A 462 36.61 -126.78 -52.34
C ILE A 462 37.11 -126.31 -50.98
N LYS A 463 37.95 -127.10 -50.29
CA LYS A 463 38.60 -126.70 -49.04
C LYS A 463 39.41 -125.41 -49.22
N GLY A 464 40.21 -125.32 -50.30
CA GLY A 464 41.00 -124.12 -50.61
C GLY A 464 40.12 -122.88 -50.80
N GLU A 465 39.06 -123.00 -51.61
CA GLU A 465 38.10 -121.91 -51.85
C GLU A 465 37.34 -121.52 -50.57
N ALA A 466 36.97 -122.48 -49.72
CA ALA A 466 36.29 -122.23 -48.45
C ALA A 466 37.21 -121.51 -47.43
N MET A 467 38.49 -121.90 -47.37
CA MET A 467 39.49 -121.19 -46.56
C MET A 467 39.70 -119.76 -47.05
N GLU A 468 39.83 -119.56 -48.36
CA GLU A 468 39.97 -118.22 -48.94
C GLU A 468 38.73 -117.34 -48.66
N LEU A 469 37.53 -117.92 -48.74
CA LEU A 469 36.29 -117.21 -48.44
C LEU A 469 36.19 -116.85 -46.95
N ARG A 470 36.62 -117.73 -46.05
CA ARG A 470 36.71 -117.47 -44.61
C ARG A 470 37.72 -116.37 -44.30
N ASP A 471 38.91 -116.45 -44.87
CA ASP A 471 40.02 -115.54 -44.58
C ASP A 471 39.78 -114.13 -45.13
N LYS A 472 38.91 -113.98 -46.15
CA LYS A 472 38.39 -112.66 -46.60
C LYS A 472 37.60 -111.93 -45.51
N GLY A 473 37.06 -112.62 -44.51
CA GLY A 473 36.45 -112.00 -43.33
C GLY A 473 35.14 -111.23 -43.59
N THR A 474 34.58 -111.29 -44.79
CA THR A 474 33.34 -110.57 -45.19
C THR A 474 32.07 -111.39 -44.95
N CYS A 475 32.12 -112.41 -44.11
CA CYS A 475 31.05 -113.37 -43.88
C CYS A 475 30.40 -113.14 -42.51
N ARG A 476 29.11 -113.44 -42.37
CA ARG A 476 28.45 -113.41 -41.05
C ARG A 476 29.11 -114.42 -40.13
N GLN A 477 29.04 -114.17 -38.83
CA GLN A 477 29.60 -115.10 -37.83
C GLN A 477 28.95 -116.50 -37.88
N SER A 478 27.69 -116.61 -38.32
CA SER A 478 27.03 -117.89 -38.59
C SER A 478 27.67 -118.60 -39.79
N THR A 479 27.83 -117.90 -40.90
CA THR A 479 28.40 -118.43 -42.15
C THR A 479 29.89 -118.76 -42.00
N LEU A 480 30.63 -118.00 -41.19
CA LEU A 480 32.01 -118.34 -40.82
C LEU A 480 32.10 -119.65 -40.04
N ARG A 481 31.17 -119.91 -39.12
CA ARG A 481 31.08 -121.20 -38.42
C ARG A 481 30.77 -122.32 -39.40
N GLU A 482 29.82 -122.09 -40.30
CA GLU A 482 29.45 -123.05 -41.33
C GLU A 482 30.59 -123.33 -42.32
N LEU A 483 31.34 -122.31 -42.75
CA LEU A 483 32.56 -122.47 -43.55
C LEU A 483 33.63 -123.29 -42.83
N ASN A 484 33.84 -123.05 -41.53
CA ASN A 484 34.77 -123.87 -40.74
C ASN A 484 34.33 -125.34 -40.68
N ASN A 485 33.03 -125.60 -40.49
CA ASN A 485 32.49 -126.96 -40.51
C ASN A 485 32.66 -127.61 -41.89
N LEU A 486 32.48 -126.88 -42.98
CA LEU A 486 32.72 -127.37 -44.34
C LEU A 486 34.20 -127.70 -44.56
N ILE A 487 35.11 -126.84 -44.09
CA ILE A 487 36.57 -127.09 -44.14
C ILE A 487 36.93 -128.35 -43.35
N GLU A 488 36.34 -128.54 -42.17
CA GLU A 488 36.52 -129.73 -41.33
C GLU A 488 36.02 -131.00 -42.05
N LYS A 489 34.80 -130.98 -42.58
CA LYS A 489 34.27 -132.08 -43.41
C LYS A 489 35.17 -132.41 -44.60
N CYS A 490 35.75 -131.41 -45.25
CA CYS A 490 36.69 -131.64 -46.36
C CYS A 490 38.00 -132.28 -45.87
N ASN A 491 38.46 -131.97 -44.65
CA ASN A 491 39.64 -132.61 -44.06
C ASN A 491 39.39 -134.08 -43.75
N ASP A 492 38.20 -134.41 -43.24
CA ASP A 492 37.86 -135.78 -42.86
C ASP A 492 37.78 -136.72 -44.08
N GLU A 493 37.43 -136.21 -45.26
CA GLU A 493 37.26 -136.99 -46.50
C GLU A 493 38.54 -137.15 -47.34
N LEU A 494 39.54 -136.27 -47.16
CA LEU A 494 40.84 -136.31 -47.85
C LEU A 494 41.80 -137.27 -47.17
#